data_AF-A0ABD3NHK9-F1
#
_entry.id   AF-A0ABD3NHK9-F1
#
_cell.length_a   1.000
_cell.length_b   1.000
_cell.length_c   1.000
_cell.angle_alpha   90.00
_cell.angle_beta   90.00
_cell.angle_gamma   90.00
#
_symmetry.space_group_name_H-M   'P 1'
#
loop_
_entity.id
_entity.type
_entity.pdbx_description
1 polymer ?
#
loop_
_entity_poly.entity_id
_entity_poly.type
_entity_poly.pdbx_seq_one_letter_code
_entity_poly.pdbx_strand_id
1 'polypeptide(L)'
;MMMTPSRHTKLGAVISLSLTFISSSAFLSLPDISRPSSITSTLRLTPSTSPLSNEHSDDLPSIIKSPVLAKAYPAMLKHKSNHGNPNIPLGSEDGKRCKTLRRLAFQNKLTADEVELLTDLGFRWSSFEDVYTECDFDEMKSKLMAYKESQGTFQIPKKYELDPELGAWVTMVRRLYKSNELPKDEVDKMNEIQFEWISSRKCGSSFMTRYREIQELLNNATVSGLDASKVVDDELDMKKWIHAQKCAFESGKLSESRISCMNDLGVDWRHISL
;
A
#
# COMPACT_ATOMS: atom_id res chain seq x y z
N MET A 1 -32.20 -11.45 -47.53
CA MET A 1 -31.52 -12.70 -47.15
C MET A 1 -31.32 -12.63 -45.64
N MET A 2 -32.19 -13.32 -44.90
CA MET A 2 -32.31 -13.25 -43.45
C MET A 2 -31.28 -14.18 -42.80
N MET A 3 -30.59 -13.73 -41.74
CA MET A 3 -30.01 -14.62 -40.74
C MET A 3 -30.11 -13.97 -39.36
N THR A 4 -31.01 -14.52 -38.54
CA THR A 4 -31.09 -14.34 -37.09
C THR A 4 -30.12 -15.31 -36.42
N PRO A 5 -29.51 -14.96 -35.27
CA PRO A 5 -28.92 -15.95 -34.38
C PRO A 5 -29.88 -16.38 -33.27
N SER A 6 -29.83 -17.70 -33.08
CA SER A 6 -30.62 -18.58 -32.23
C SER A 6 -30.58 -18.27 -30.73
N ARG A 7 -31.76 -18.39 -30.09
CA ARG A 7 -31.92 -18.48 -28.64
C ARG A 7 -31.52 -19.88 -28.17
N HIS A 8 -30.52 -19.98 -27.30
CA HIS A 8 -30.31 -21.18 -26.48
C HIS A 8 -30.66 -20.87 -25.03
N THR A 9 -31.79 -21.41 -24.61
CA THR A 9 -32.21 -21.62 -23.24
C THR A 9 -31.33 -22.68 -22.58
N LYS A 10 -30.78 -22.39 -21.40
CA LYS A 10 -30.35 -23.42 -20.44
C LYS A 10 -31.07 -23.16 -19.12
N LEU A 11 -32.06 -24.02 -18.88
CA LEU A 11 -32.68 -24.28 -17.58
C LEU A 11 -31.69 -25.08 -16.70
N GLY A 12 -31.74 -24.81 -15.40
CA GLY A 12 -31.55 -25.85 -14.38
C GLY A 12 -30.19 -25.90 -13.69
N ALA A 13 -30.13 -25.37 -12.46
CA ALA A 13 -29.76 -26.14 -11.26
C ALA A 13 -29.81 -25.21 -10.04
N VAL A 14 -30.90 -25.31 -9.28
CA VAL A 14 -31.03 -24.74 -7.94
C VAL A 14 -30.36 -25.71 -6.99
N ILE A 15 -29.17 -25.37 -6.48
CA ILE A 15 -28.52 -26.14 -5.42
C ILE A 15 -28.99 -25.55 -4.08
N SER A 16 -29.92 -26.25 -3.45
CA SER A 16 -30.37 -26.04 -2.08
C SER A 16 -29.24 -26.49 -1.13
N LEU A 17 -28.53 -25.55 -0.50
CA LEU A 17 -27.62 -25.87 0.61
C LEU A 17 -28.46 -26.02 1.88
N SER A 18 -28.68 -27.28 2.27
CA SER A 18 -29.23 -27.64 3.57
C SER A 18 -28.14 -27.50 4.63
N LEU A 19 -28.33 -26.55 5.56
CA LEU A 19 -27.59 -26.45 6.82
C LEU A 19 -27.79 -27.76 7.60
N THR A 20 -26.70 -28.49 7.85
CA THR A 20 -26.68 -29.51 8.90
C THR A 20 -25.70 -29.06 9.98
N PHE A 21 -26.28 -28.68 11.11
CA PHE A 21 -25.61 -28.45 12.38
C PHE A 21 -25.06 -29.80 12.86
N ILE A 22 -23.74 -29.96 12.90
CA ILE A 22 -23.11 -31.02 13.68
C ILE A 22 -22.45 -30.37 14.88
N SER A 23 -23.19 -30.42 15.99
CA SER A 23 -22.64 -30.28 17.33
C SER A 23 -21.80 -31.51 17.60
N SER A 24 -20.49 -31.34 17.81
CA SER A 24 -19.67 -32.36 18.44
C SER A 24 -18.70 -31.72 19.41
N SER A 25 -19.17 -31.63 20.66
CA SER A 25 -18.38 -31.45 21.86
C SER A 25 -17.40 -32.61 22.02
N ALA A 26 -16.10 -32.33 21.86
CA ALA A 26 -15.03 -33.21 22.31
C ALA A 26 -14.03 -32.36 23.12
N PHE A 27 -14.26 -32.39 24.43
CA PHE A 27 -13.34 -32.00 25.48
C PHE A 27 -12.10 -32.91 25.37
N LEU A 28 -10.94 -32.36 25.03
CA LEU A 28 -9.66 -33.03 25.22
C LEU A 28 -8.77 -32.15 26.10
N SER A 29 -8.51 -32.70 27.28
CA SER A 29 -7.73 -32.15 28.37
C SER A 29 -6.32 -31.75 27.94
N LEU A 30 -5.93 -30.54 28.33
CA LEU A 30 -4.54 -30.08 28.37
C LEU A 30 -3.80 -30.80 29.52
N PRO A 31 -2.56 -31.28 29.32
CA PRO A 31 -1.71 -31.66 30.43
C PRO A 31 -1.11 -30.42 31.11
N ASP A 32 -1.32 -30.40 32.42
CA ASP A 32 -0.71 -29.55 33.45
C ASP A 32 0.81 -29.69 33.42
N ILE A 33 1.53 -28.59 33.13
CA ILE A 33 2.98 -28.52 33.34
C ILE A 33 3.24 -27.46 34.40
N SER A 34 3.61 -27.99 35.55
CA SER A 34 3.95 -27.29 36.77
C SER A 34 5.11 -26.31 36.59
N ARG A 35 4.97 -25.15 37.24
CA ARG A 35 6.05 -24.22 37.58
C ARG A 35 7.22 -24.95 38.27
N PRO A 36 8.44 -24.44 38.08
CA PRO A 36 9.37 -24.31 39.20
C PRO A 36 9.65 -22.84 39.53
N SER A 37 9.56 -22.57 40.82
CA SER A 37 9.92 -21.35 41.53
C SER A 37 11.43 -21.10 41.59
N SER A 38 11.77 -19.82 41.45
CA SER A 38 12.77 -19.05 42.21
C SER A 38 14.11 -19.71 42.56
N ILE A 39 15.17 -19.25 41.90
CA ILE A 39 16.47 -19.06 42.54
C ILE A 39 16.91 -17.62 42.31
N THR A 40 16.91 -16.87 43.41
CA THR A 40 17.49 -15.55 43.60
C THR A 40 19.00 -15.62 43.37
N SER A 41 19.54 -14.83 42.45
CA SER A 41 20.96 -14.47 42.49
C SER A 41 21.14 -13.00 42.12
N THR A 42 21.28 -12.21 43.17
CA THR A 42 21.64 -10.80 43.18
C THR A 42 23.05 -10.60 42.64
N LEU A 43 23.18 -10.04 41.43
CA LEU A 43 24.37 -9.29 41.03
C LEU A 43 23.95 -7.86 40.72
N ARG A 44 24.29 -7.00 41.67
CA ARG A 44 24.13 -5.55 41.64
C ARG A 44 25.19 -4.97 40.71
N LEU A 45 24.83 -4.71 39.45
CA LEU A 45 25.60 -3.83 38.57
C LEU A 45 25.04 -2.41 38.74
N THR A 46 25.92 -1.54 39.19
CA THR A 46 25.69 -0.11 39.41
C THR A 46 25.30 0.58 38.10
N PRO A 47 24.24 1.41 38.06
CA PRO A 47 24.02 2.31 36.95
C PRO A 47 25.04 3.44 37.08
N SER A 48 26.06 3.41 36.22
CA SER A 48 26.93 4.56 36.00
C SER A 48 26.14 5.63 35.30
N THR A 49 25.82 6.67 36.05
CA THR A 49 25.21 7.92 35.63
C THR A 49 26.08 8.56 34.55
N SER A 50 25.53 8.72 33.35
CA SER A 50 25.84 9.85 32.49
C SER A 50 24.53 10.21 31.80
N PRO A 51 23.85 11.29 32.22
CA PRO A 51 22.68 11.76 31.52
C PRO A 51 23.16 12.31 30.18
N LEU A 52 22.79 11.64 29.08
CA LEU A 52 22.79 12.27 27.77
C LEU A 52 21.88 13.48 27.88
N SER A 53 22.52 14.63 28.03
CA SER A 53 21.91 15.94 27.99
C SER A 53 21.07 16.02 26.72
N ASN A 54 19.78 16.22 26.96
CA ASN A 54 18.81 16.66 26.00
C ASN A 54 19.24 18.06 25.52
N GLU A 55 20.13 18.12 24.54
CA GLU A 55 20.41 19.37 23.84
C GLU A 55 19.26 19.64 22.87
N HIS A 56 18.32 20.46 23.34
CA HIS A 56 17.58 21.35 22.46
C HIS A 56 18.56 22.35 21.85
N SER A 57 19.26 21.96 20.79
CA SER A 57 19.86 22.89 19.85
C SER A 57 19.09 22.78 18.54
N ASP A 58 18.32 23.81 18.19
CA ASP A 58 17.76 24.00 16.85
C ASP A 58 18.86 24.23 15.78
N ASP A 59 20.13 24.14 16.17
CA ASP A 59 21.30 24.27 15.30
C ASP A 59 21.61 22.97 14.58
N LEU A 60 21.71 23.09 13.26
CA LEU A 60 22.03 22.01 12.36
C LEU A 60 23.50 21.56 12.57
N PRO A 61 23.80 20.25 12.59
CA PRO A 61 25.17 19.76 12.65
C PRO A 61 26.08 20.44 11.63
N SER A 62 27.21 21.00 12.07
CA SER A 62 28.19 21.71 11.21
C SER A 62 28.76 20.87 10.08
N ILE A 63 28.62 19.56 10.19
CA ILE A 63 28.98 18.54 9.21
C ILE A 63 28.10 18.60 7.94
N ILE A 64 26.89 19.16 8.04
CA ILE A 64 25.94 19.27 6.93
C ILE A 64 26.30 20.49 6.06
N LYS A 65 26.76 20.21 4.84
CA LYS A 65 27.16 21.23 3.84
C LYS A 65 26.15 21.33 2.70
N SER A 66 25.43 20.26 2.42
CA SER A 66 24.43 20.15 1.38
C SER A 66 23.18 20.97 1.73
N PRO A 67 22.80 21.96 0.91
CA PRO A 67 21.58 22.75 1.14
C PRO A 67 20.30 21.91 1.12
N VAL A 68 20.32 20.78 0.40
CA VAL A 68 19.19 19.84 0.36
C VAL A 68 19.11 19.06 1.67
N LEU A 69 20.24 18.60 2.18
CA LEU A 69 20.30 17.87 3.45
C LEU A 69 19.90 18.77 4.61
N ALA A 70 20.41 20.00 4.66
CA ALA A 70 20.06 20.99 5.68
C ALA A 70 18.55 21.21 5.82
N LYS A 71 17.82 21.19 4.69
CA LYS A 71 16.35 21.34 4.70
C LYS A 71 15.62 20.05 5.06
N ALA A 72 16.15 18.88 4.72
CA ALA A 72 15.50 17.60 4.94
C ALA A 72 15.77 17.04 6.35
N TYR A 73 16.94 17.32 6.92
CA TYR A 73 17.43 16.69 8.14
C TYR A 73 16.51 16.89 9.36
N PRO A 74 15.97 18.10 9.66
CA PRO A 74 15.03 18.26 10.76
C PRO A 74 13.75 17.44 10.57
N ALA A 75 13.25 17.35 9.34
CA ALA A 75 12.09 16.53 9.02
C ALA A 75 12.40 15.03 9.17
N MET A 76 13.62 14.59 8.85
CA MET A 76 14.06 13.20 9.07
C MET A 76 14.13 12.85 10.56
N LEU A 77 14.67 13.73 11.40
CA LEU A 77 14.68 13.54 12.85
C LEU A 77 13.26 13.46 13.42
N LYS A 78 12.37 14.35 12.99
CA LYS A 78 10.96 14.33 13.37
C LYS A 78 10.27 13.04 12.92
N HIS A 79 10.50 12.61 11.69
CA HIS A 79 9.92 11.36 11.17
C HIS A 79 10.45 10.14 11.92
N LYS A 80 11.75 10.12 12.25
CA LYS A 80 12.37 9.07 13.06
C LYS A 80 11.78 9.00 14.47
N SER A 81 11.52 10.14 15.10
CA SER A 81 10.84 10.20 16.40
C SER A 81 9.41 9.64 16.32
N ASN A 82 8.67 10.00 15.28
CA ASN A 82 7.26 9.60 15.13
C ASN A 82 7.07 8.14 14.66
N HIS A 83 7.96 7.63 13.82
CA HIS A 83 7.77 6.36 13.10
C HIS A 83 8.93 5.37 13.24
N GLY A 84 9.96 5.70 14.02
CA GLY A 84 11.13 4.84 14.27
C GLY A 84 12.18 4.86 13.16
N ASN A 85 11.95 5.57 12.04
CA ASN A 85 12.87 5.61 10.90
C ASN A 85 12.92 7.00 10.23
N PRO A 86 14.04 7.40 9.59
CA PRO A 86 14.15 8.70 8.92
C PRO A 86 13.61 8.73 7.48
N ASN A 87 13.00 7.64 7.00
CA ASN A 87 12.72 7.43 5.58
C ASN A 87 11.36 8.00 5.16
N ILE A 88 11.30 9.32 5.02
CA ILE A 88 10.09 10.06 4.69
C ILE A 88 9.50 9.59 3.34
N PRO A 89 8.20 9.24 3.27
CA PRO A 89 7.54 8.84 2.03
C PRO A 89 7.60 9.92 0.93
N LEU A 90 7.76 9.51 -0.34
CA LEU A 90 7.87 10.38 -1.52
C LEU A 90 6.68 11.34 -1.78
N GLY A 91 5.60 11.25 -1.00
CA GLY A 91 4.40 12.07 -1.15
C GLY A 91 4.54 13.51 -0.64
N SER A 92 5.55 13.80 0.19
CA SER A 92 5.78 15.12 0.78
C SER A 92 6.96 15.84 0.12
N GLU A 93 7.09 17.14 0.38
CA GLU A 93 8.26 17.92 -0.07
C GLU A 93 9.58 17.35 0.52
N ASP A 94 9.57 16.93 1.77
CA ASP A 94 10.73 16.31 2.40
C ASP A 94 11.04 14.92 1.82
N GLY A 95 10.01 14.16 1.43
CA GLY A 95 10.19 12.92 0.66
C GLY A 95 10.87 13.15 -0.70
N LYS A 96 10.52 14.25 -1.40
CA LYS A 96 11.20 14.65 -2.63
C LYS A 96 12.67 15.04 -2.38
N ARG A 97 12.96 15.69 -1.24
CA ARG A 97 14.34 15.98 -0.82
C ARG A 97 15.11 14.70 -0.54
N CYS A 98 14.52 13.71 0.13
CA CYS A 98 15.13 12.38 0.34
C CYS A 98 15.50 11.71 -0.99
N LYS A 99 14.61 11.74 -2.00
CA LYS A 99 14.93 11.26 -3.35
C LYS A 99 16.12 12.00 -3.97
N THR A 100 16.18 13.32 -3.76
CA THR A 100 17.29 14.14 -4.26
C THR A 100 18.61 13.78 -3.57
N LEU A 101 18.60 13.51 -2.26
CA LEU A 101 19.79 13.10 -1.50
C LEU A 101 20.38 11.78 -2.02
N ARG A 102 19.54 10.78 -2.31
CA ARG A 102 19.99 9.52 -2.95
C ARG A 102 20.72 9.77 -4.28
N ARG A 103 20.14 10.63 -5.13
CA ARG A 103 20.77 11.03 -6.40
C ARG A 103 22.11 11.76 -6.19
N LEU A 104 22.19 12.65 -5.19
CA LEU A 104 23.42 13.38 -4.88
C LEU A 104 24.52 12.45 -4.36
N ALA A 105 24.18 11.50 -3.49
CA ALA A 105 25.11 10.47 -3.02
C ALA A 105 25.68 9.64 -4.18
N PHE A 106 24.81 9.15 -5.08
CA PHE A 106 25.23 8.40 -6.26
C PHE A 106 26.15 9.21 -7.19
N GLN A 107 25.96 10.53 -7.26
CA GLN A 107 26.81 11.44 -8.03
C GLN A 107 28.09 11.86 -7.29
N ASN A 108 28.37 11.31 -6.10
CA ASN A 108 29.45 11.73 -5.21
C ASN A 108 29.43 13.24 -4.88
N LYS A 109 28.22 13.82 -4.76
CA LYS A 109 27.98 15.23 -4.43
C LYS A 109 27.58 15.48 -2.98
N LEU A 110 27.48 14.41 -2.19
CA LEU A 110 27.45 14.50 -0.72
C LEU A 110 28.86 14.21 -0.20
N THR A 111 29.24 14.85 0.91
CA THR A 111 30.53 14.53 1.55
C THR A 111 30.47 13.17 2.24
N ALA A 112 31.62 12.53 2.44
CA ALA A 112 31.70 11.24 3.16
C ALA A 112 31.02 11.34 4.53
N ASP A 113 31.31 12.40 5.26
CA ASP A 113 30.72 12.70 6.56
C ASP A 113 29.17 12.84 6.54
N GLU A 114 28.60 13.39 5.46
CA GLU A 114 27.14 13.49 5.31
C GLU A 114 26.50 12.13 5.00
N VAL A 115 27.22 11.30 4.25
CA VAL A 115 26.80 9.92 3.95
C VAL A 115 26.84 9.07 5.20
N GLU A 116 27.90 9.19 6.01
CA GLU A 116 28.04 8.49 7.29
C GLU A 116 26.94 8.93 8.27
N LEU A 117 26.73 10.24 8.44
CA LEU A 117 25.65 10.78 9.28
C LEU A 117 24.28 10.19 8.93
N LEU A 118 23.95 10.15 7.64
CA LEU A 118 22.68 9.60 7.17
C LEU A 118 22.61 8.08 7.33
N THR A 119 23.72 7.38 7.16
CA THR A 119 23.81 5.92 7.38
C THR A 119 23.56 5.59 8.84
N ASP A 120 24.19 6.30 9.77
CA ASP A 120 23.98 6.17 11.22
C ASP A 120 22.56 6.54 11.64
N LEU A 121 21.95 7.50 10.94
CA LEU A 121 20.56 7.84 11.16
C LEU A 121 19.60 6.71 10.73
N GLY A 122 20.06 5.74 9.93
CA GLY A 122 19.24 4.68 9.34
C GLY A 122 18.54 5.12 8.04
N PHE A 123 19.11 6.10 7.34
CA PHE A 123 18.60 6.54 6.04
C PHE A 123 18.92 5.52 4.96
N ARG A 124 17.89 5.11 4.23
CA ARG A 124 18.02 4.17 3.12
C ARG A 124 18.49 4.88 1.87
N TRP A 125 19.64 4.44 1.34
CA TRP A 125 20.22 4.94 0.10
C TRP A 125 19.54 4.42 -1.17
N SER A 126 18.97 3.22 -1.10
CA SER A 126 18.26 2.65 -2.23
C SER A 126 16.89 3.26 -2.48
N SER A 127 16.50 3.28 -3.75
CA SER A 127 15.18 3.75 -4.16
C SER A 127 14.12 2.77 -3.71
N PHE A 128 12.94 3.28 -3.33
CA PHE A 128 11.78 2.43 -3.07
C PHE A 128 11.31 1.63 -4.30
N GLU A 129 11.77 2.01 -5.50
CA GLU A 129 11.49 1.30 -6.76
C GLU A 129 12.37 0.05 -6.93
N ASP A 130 13.55 0.01 -6.31
CA ASP A 130 14.53 -1.08 -6.40
C ASP A 130 14.49 -2.02 -5.18
N VAL A 131 13.52 -1.82 -4.28
CA VAL A 131 13.44 -2.54 -3.00
C VAL A 131 13.44 -4.05 -3.19
N TYR A 132 12.71 -4.56 -4.18
CA TYR A 132 12.61 -6.01 -4.38
C TYR A 132 13.93 -6.66 -4.82
N THR A 133 14.75 -5.97 -5.62
CA THR A 133 16.03 -6.53 -6.10
C THR A 133 17.15 -6.47 -5.07
N GLU A 134 17.03 -5.59 -4.08
CA GLU A 134 18.08 -5.36 -3.08
C GLU A 134 17.75 -5.90 -1.69
N CYS A 135 16.49 -6.27 -1.43
CA CYS A 135 16.08 -6.85 -0.15
C CYS A 135 16.25 -8.37 -0.13
N ASP A 136 16.48 -8.92 1.06
CA ASP A 136 16.31 -10.35 1.29
C ASP A 136 14.81 -10.70 1.36
N PHE A 137 14.36 -11.63 0.50
CA PHE A 137 12.96 -12.00 0.40
C PHE A 137 12.42 -12.60 1.70
N ASP A 138 13.21 -13.44 2.38
CA ASP A 138 12.78 -14.15 3.59
C ASP A 138 12.73 -13.20 4.80
N GLU A 139 13.61 -12.19 4.86
CA GLU A 139 13.52 -11.09 5.82
C GLU A 139 12.23 -10.28 5.60
N MET A 140 11.92 -9.90 4.36
CA MET A 140 10.72 -9.13 4.04
C MET A 140 9.43 -9.92 4.28
N LYS A 141 9.43 -11.22 3.96
CA LYS A 141 8.34 -12.15 4.32
C LYS A 141 8.16 -12.23 5.83
N SER A 142 9.25 -12.23 6.61
CA SER A 142 9.18 -12.21 8.08
C SER A 142 8.58 -10.91 8.61
N LYS A 143 8.97 -9.75 8.06
CA LYS A 143 8.34 -8.45 8.39
C LYS A 143 6.85 -8.43 8.02
N LEU A 144 6.49 -9.00 6.88
CA LEU A 144 5.09 -9.14 6.44
C LEU A 144 4.27 -9.98 7.44
N MET A 145 4.85 -11.06 7.96
CA MET A 145 4.21 -11.90 8.99
C MET A 145 4.02 -11.16 10.30
N ALA A 146 5.02 -10.41 10.77
CA ALA A 146 4.88 -9.57 11.96
C ALA A 146 3.79 -8.49 11.79
N TYR A 147 3.66 -7.92 10.58
CA TYR A 147 2.55 -7.02 10.26
C TYR A 147 1.19 -7.75 10.33
N LYS A 148 1.09 -8.97 9.78
CA LYS A 148 -0.13 -9.78 9.82
C LYS A 148 -0.53 -10.13 11.25
N GLU A 149 0.42 -10.45 12.12
CA GLU A 149 0.17 -10.72 13.53
C GLU A 149 -0.38 -9.49 14.26
N SER A 150 0.18 -8.30 13.99
CA SER A 150 -0.25 -7.07 14.65
C SER A 150 -1.54 -6.44 14.10
N GLN A 151 -1.80 -6.57 12.80
CA GLN A 151 -2.94 -5.91 12.12
C GLN A 151 -4.04 -6.88 11.68
N GLY A 152 -3.81 -8.19 11.77
CA GLY A 152 -4.74 -9.23 11.30
C GLY A 152 -4.90 -9.30 9.79
N THR A 153 -4.12 -8.54 9.00
CA THR A 153 -4.25 -8.45 7.55
C THR A 153 -2.90 -8.31 6.83
N PHE A 154 -2.84 -8.69 5.54
CA PHE A 154 -1.69 -8.42 4.65
C PHE A 154 -1.88 -7.14 3.82
N GLN A 155 -2.86 -6.32 4.18
CA GLN A 155 -3.17 -5.08 3.50
C GLN A 155 -2.25 -3.95 4.01
N ILE A 156 -1.02 -3.87 3.47
CA ILE A 156 0.01 -2.85 3.86
C ILE A 156 0.12 -1.69 2.86
N PRO A 157 -0.06 -0.41 3.25
CA PRO A 157 -0.12 0.73 2.32
C PRO A 157 1.16 0.88 1.50
N LYS A 158 1.06 1.30 0.22
CA LYS A 158 2.26 1.59 -0.59
C LYS A 158 3.19 2.61 0.11
N LYS A 159 2.59 3.60 0.77
CA LYS A 159 3.28 4.62 1.57
C LYS A 159 3.11 4.31 3.06
N TYR A 160 3.52 3.12 3.48
CA TYR A 160 3.45 2.75 4.89
C TYR A 160 4.53 3.51 5.67
N GLU A 161 4.15 4.31 6.66
CA GLU A 161 5.10 5.24 7.32
C GLU A 161 6.03 4.54 8.33
N LEU A 162 5.52 3.53 9.03
CA LEU A 162 6.29 2.77 10.01
C LEU A 162 7.35 1.90 9.33
N ASP A 163 7.00 1.29 8.19
CA ASP A 163 7.94 0.53 7.37
C ASP A 163 7.71 0.82 5.87
N PRO A 164 8.31 1.91 5.36
CA PRO A 164 8.19 2.28 3.95
C PRO A 164 8.75 1.22 3.00
N GLU A 165 9.73 0.43 3.44
CA GLU A 165 10.31 -0.66 2.67
C GLU A 165 9.28 -1.77 2.48
N LEU A 166 8.64 -2.22 3.56
CA LEU A 166 7.60 -3.25 3.50
C LEU A 166 6.42 -2.83 2.63
N GLY A 167 5.98 -1.57 2.71
CA GLY A 167 4.91 -1.06 1.86
C GLY A 167 5.25 -1.05 0.37
N ALA A 168 6.49 -0.68 0.03
CA ALA A 168 6.99 -0.71 -1.34
C ALA A 168 7.16 -2.15 -1.84
N TRP A 169 7.77 -3.02 -1.04
CA TRP A 169 8.03 -4.42 -1.34
C TRP A 169 6.74 -5.19 -1.62
N VAL A 170 5.73 -5.10 -0.74
CA VAL A 170 4.43 -5.77 -0.95
C VAL A 170 3.75 -5.31 -2.24
N THR A 171 3.89 -4.01 -2.56
CA THR A 171 3.36 -3.47 -3.83
C THR A 171 4.10 -4.08 -5.03
N MET A 172 5.42 -4.24 -4.93
CA MET A 172 6.24 -4.83 -5.99
C MET A 172 5.95 -6.32 -6.17
N VAL A 173 5.91 -7.10 -5.08
CA VAL A 173 5.60 -8.54 -5.12
C VAL A 173 4.25 -8.80 -5.80
N ARG A 174 3.21 -8.03 -5.46
CA ARG A 174 1.90 -8.12 -6.13
C ARG A 174 1.96 -7.74 -7.62
N ARG A 175 2.78 -6.75 -7.99
CA ARG A 175 2.98 -6.35 -9.39
C ARG A 175 3.65 -7.46 -10.18
N LEU A 176 4.77 -7.99 -9.68
CA LEU A 176 5.55 -9.06 -10.32
C LEU A 176 4.72 -10.34 -10.47
N TYR A 177 3.92 -10.68 -9.45
CA TYR A 177 2.98 -11.80 -9.55
C TYR A 177 1.98 -11.60 -10.69
N LYS A 178 1.39 -10.40 -10.80
CA LYS A 178 0.43 -10.08 -11.86
C LYS A 178 1.06 -10.11 -13.27
N SER A 179 2.33 -9.73 -13.40
CA SER A 179 3.07 -9.81 -14.67
C SER A 179 3.68 -11.19 -14.96
N ASN A 180 3.49 -12.17 -14.07
CA ASN A 180 4.16 -13.49 -14.12
C ASN A 180 5.70 -13.38 -14.13
N GLU A 181 6.23 -12.34 -13.49
CA GLU A 181 7.67 -12.08 -13.35
C GLU A 181 8.21 -12.49 -11.96
N LEU A 182 7.33 -12.86 -11.02
CA LEU A 182 7.73 -13.33 -9.70
C LEU A 182 8.24 -14.78 -9.77
N PRO A 183 9.42 -15.10 -9.21
CA PRO A 183 9.94 -16.47 -9.15
C PRO A 183 8.94 -17.44 -8.52
N LYS A 184 8.88 -18.67 -9.05
CA LYS A 184 7.88 -19.66 -8.63
C LYS A 184 8.03 -20.06 -7.17
N ASP A 185 9.26 -20.23 -6.70
CA ASP A 185 9.58 -20.53 -5.30
C ASP A 185 9.06 -19.43 -4.35
N GLU A 186 9.18 -18.17 -4.74
CA GLU A 186 8.62 -17.05 -3.98
C GLU A 186 7.09 -17.01 -4.00
N VAL A 187 6.47 -17.35 -5.13
CA VAL A 187 5.01 -17.53 -5.23
C VAL A 187 4.55 -18.62 -4.25
N ASP A 188 5.24 -19.77 -4.24
CA ASP A 188 4.93 -20.89 -3.37
C ASP A 188 5.08 -20.49 -1.88
N LYS A 189 6.19 -19.83 -1.52
CA LYS A 189 6.42 -19.27 -0.17
C LYS A 189 5.32 -18.30 0.28
N MET A 190 4.76 -17.50 -0.63
CA MET A 190 3.68 -16.54 -0.32
C MET A 190 2.32 -17.24 -0.23
N ASN A 191 2.09 -18.28 -1.04
CA ASN A 191 0.89 -19.10 -0.96
C ASN A 191 0.82 -19.89 0.35
N GLU A 192 1.95 -20.38 0.88
CA GLU A 192 2.03 -21.07 2.18
C GLU A 192 1.48 -20.22 3.33
N ILE A 193 1.73 -18.91 3.31
CA ILE A 193 1.22 -17.98 4.32
C ILE A 193 -0.18 -17.44 3.99
N GLN A 194 -0.84 -18.02 2.98
CA GLN A 194 -2.14 -17.59 2.47
C GLN A 194 -2.17 -16.09 2.12
N PHE A 195 -1.10 -15.61 1.49
CA PHE A 195 -0.97 -14.21 1.15
C PHE A 195 -2.08 -13.75 0.19
N GLU A 196 -2.73 -12.63 0.54
CA GLU A 196 -3.76 -12.01 -0.29
C GLU A 196 -3.10 -11.26 -1.46
N TRP A 197 -3.03 -11.93 -2.62
CA TRP A 197 -2.49 -11.36 -3.86
C TRP A 197 -3.27 -10.14 -4.35
N ILE A 198 -4.58 -10.12 -4.13
CA ILE A 198 -5.46 -9.01 -4.50
C ILE A 198 -5.57 -8.07 -3.30
N SER A 199 -5.13 -6.82 -3.48
CA SER A 199 -5.30 -5.78 -2.47
C SER A 199 -6.77 -5.39 -2.38
N SER A 200 -7.42 -5.64 -1.24
CA SER A 200 -8.80 -5.21 -0.97
C SER A 200 -8.91 -3.73 -0.64
N ARG A 201 -7.78 -3.07 -0.31
CA ARG A 201 -7.79 -1.62 -0.12
C ARG A 201 -8.31 -0.91 -1.35
N LYS A 202 -9.10 0.14 -1.12
CA LYS A 202 -9.45 1.13 -2.13
C LYS A 202 -8.21 1.98 -2.48
N CYS A 203 -7.18 1.36 -3.04
CA CYS A 203 -6.07 2.06 -3.70
C CYS A 203 -6.43 2.22 -5.18
N GLY A 204 -6.85 3.41 -5.54
CA GLY A 204 -7.11 3.82 -6.91
C GLY A 204 -6.76 5.29 -7.04
N SER A 205 -6.44 5.72 -8.26
CA SER A 205 -6.50 7.15 -8.56
C SER A 205 -7.88 7.68 -8.19
N SER A 206 -8.02 8.99 -7.92
CA SER A 206 -9.33 9.62 -7.74
C SER A 206 -10.31 9.21 -8.86
N PHE A 207 -9.80 9.00 -10.07
CA PHE A 207 -10.51 8.39 -11.19
C PHE A 207 -11.12 7.02 -10.86
N MET A 208 -10.31 6.04 -10.42
CA MET A 208 -10.81 4.68 -10.12
C MET A 208 -11.72 4.62 -8.89
N THR A 209 -11.60 5.58 -7.98
CA THR A 209 -12.55 5.71 -6.87
C THR A 209 -13.90 6.16 -7.40
N ARG A 210 -13.97 7.27 -8.15
CA ARG A 210 -15.21 7.77 -8.74
C ARG A 210 -15.83 6.80 -9.75
N TYR A 211 -15.01 6.16 -10.59
CA TYR A 211 -15.46 5.11 -11.50
C TYR A 211 -16.19 3.97 -10.76
N ARG A 212 -15.61 3.46 -9.66
CA ARG A 212 -16.23 2.39 -8.88
C ARG A 212 -17.51 2.83 -8.18
N GLU A 213 -17.55 4.05 -7.64
CA GLU A 213 -18.76 4.62 -7.04
C GLU A 213 -19.91 4.69 -8.06
N ILE A 214 -19.65 5.24 -9.25
CA ILE A 214 -20.65 5.34 -10.32
C ILE A 214 -21.06 3.94 -10.80
N GLN A 215 -20.12 3.02 -10.99
CA GLN A 215 -20.40 1.64 -11.39
C GLN A 215 -21.28 0.92 -10.36
N GLU A 216 -21.02 1.10 -9.07
CA GLU A 216 -21.82 0.52 -7.99
C GLU A 216 -23.25 1.09 -7.97
N LEU A 217 -23.41 2.41 -8.15
CA LEU A 217 -24.73 3.03 -8.26
C LEU A 217 -25.52 2.54 -9.47
N LEU A 218 -24.88 2.46 -10.64
CA LEU A 218 -25.53 1.94 -11.85
C LEU A 218 -25.98 0.49 -11.66
N ASN A 219 -25.14 -0.34 -11.03
CA ASN A 219 -25.47 -1.73 -10.70
C ASN A 219 -26.65 -1.80 -9.71
N ASN A 220 -26.62 -1.02 -8.64
CA ASN A 220 -27.68 -0.99 -7.63
C ASN A 220 -29.01 -0.48 -8.19
N ALA A 221 -28.97 0.56 -9.04
CA ALA A 221 -30.13 1.08 -9.75
C ALA A 221 -30.74 0.00 -10.66
N THR A 222 -29.89 -0.70 -11.42
CA THR A 222 -30.30 -1.80 -12.30
C THR A 222 -30.97 -2.93 -11.51
N VAL A 223 -30.38 -3.35 -10.38
CA VAL A 223 -30.94 -4.38 -9.49
C VAL A 223 -32.27 -3.92 -8.87
N SER A 224 -32.40 -2.64 -8.54
CA SER A 224 -33.59 -2.05 -7.93
C SER A 224 -34.69 -1.67 -8.94
N GLY A 225 -34.47 -1.92 -10.24
CA GLY A 225 -35.39 -1.54 -11.31
C GLY A 225 -35.54 -0.03 -11.52
N LEU A 226 -34.60 0.76 -10.99
CA LEU A 226 -34.56 2.21 -11.17
C LEU A 226 -33.83 2.55 -12.47
N ASP A 227 -34.20 3.70 -13.05
CA ASP A 227 -33.50 4.24 -14.21
C ASP A 227 -32.09 4.68 -13.80
N ALA A 228 -31.10 3.85 -14.12
CA ALA A 228 -29.70 4.07 -13.77
C ALA A 228 -29.15 5.41 -14.28
N SER A 229 -29.69 5.93 -15.40
CA SER A 229 -29.31 7.24 -15.93
C SER A 229 -29.73 8.37 -14.99
N LYS A 230 -30.93 8.28 -14.40
CA LYS A 230 -31.45 9.30 -13.48
C LYS A 230 -30.72 9.35 -12.16
N VAL A 231 -30.28 8.19 -11.66
CA VAL A 231 -29.51 8.09 -10.41
C VAL A 231 -28.17 8.81 -10.50
N VAL A 232 -27.49 8.71 -11.66
CA VAL A 232 -26.25 9.46 -11.91
C VAL A 232 -26.54 10.94 -12.17
N ASP A 233 -27.69 11.26 -12.79
CA ASP A 233 -28.10 12.63 -13.07
C ASP A 233 -28.46 13.43 -11.81
N ASP A 234 -28.99 12.80 -10.78
CA ASP A 234 -29.37 13.47 -9.53
C ASP A 234 -28.15 13.83 -8.67
N GLU A 235 -26.98 13.23 -8.92
CA GLU A 235 -25.74 13.50 -8.19
C GLU A 235 -24.83 14.49 -8.92
N LEU A 236 -24.91 15.77 -8.53
CA LEU A 236 -24.19 16.90 -9.14
C LEU A 236 -22.67 16.67 -9.26
N ASP A 237 -22.07 15.99 -8.28
CA ASP A 237 -20.62 15.72 -8.27
C ASP A 237 -20.21 14.67 -9.33
N MET A 238 -21.08 13.72 -9.66
CA MET A 238 -20.83 12.71 -10.70
C MET A 238 -20.91 13.31 -12.09
N LYS A 239 -21.90 14.18 -12.34
CA LYS A 239 -22.00 14.97 -13.58
C LYS A 239 -20.73 15.77 -13.85
N LYS A 240 -20.26 16.51 -12.84
CA LYS A 240 -19.01 17.30 -12.94
C LYS A 240 -17.82 16.40 -13.26
N TRP A 241 -17.72 15.23 -12.63
CA TRP A 241 -16.63 14.30 -12.86
C TRP A 241 -16.65 13.71 -14.29
N ILE A 242 -17.83 13.27 -14.78
CA ILE A 242 -18.02 12.78 -16.16
C ILE A 242 -17.67 13.88 -17.17
N HIS A 243 -18.14 15.11 -16.94
CA HIS A 243 -17.81 16.26 -17.78
C HIS A 243 -16.30 16.51 -17.84
N ALA A 244 -15.61 16.50 -16.68
CA ALA A 244 -14.16 16.65 -16.64
C ALA A 244 -13.42 15.55 -17.42
N GLN A 245 -13.93 14.31 -17.42
CA GLN A 245 -13.35 13.23 -18.22
C GLN A 245 -13.58 13.43 -19.73
N LYS A 246 -14.75 13.97 -20.12
CA LYS A 246 -15.04 14.36 -21.51
C LYS A 246 -14.08 15.45 -22.01
N CYS A 247 -13.85 16.51 -21.24
CA CYS A 247 -12.86 17.55 -21.58
C CYS A 247 -11.43 16.99 -21.66
N ALA A 248 -11.08 16.03 -20.78
CA ALA A 248 -9.78 15.37 -20.82
C ALA A 248 -9.62 14.50 -22.08
N PHE A 249 -10.69 13.88 -22.57
CA PHE A 249 -10.72 13.12 -23.82
C PHE A 249 -10.52 14.05 -25.03
N GLU A 250 -11.28 15.15 -25.12
CA GLU A 250 -11.14 16.12 -26.22
C GLU A 250 -9.73 16.72 -26.31
N SER A 251 -9.11 16.98 -25.15
CA SER A 251 -7.74 17.51 -25.09
C SER A 251 -6.64 16.45 -25.27
N GLY A 252 -7.00 15.18 -25.53
CA GLY A 252 -6.05 14.08 -25.73
C GLY A 252 -5.30 13.66 -24.46
N LYS A 253 -5.77 14.06 -23.28
CA LYS A 253 -5.12 13.82 -21.98
C LYS A 253 -5.65 12.59 -21.25
N LEU A 254 -6.71 11.95 -21.77
CA LEU A 254 -7.29 10.76 -21.19
C LEU A 254 -6.63 9.50 -21.79
N SER A 255 -6.06 8.65 -20.92
CA SER A 255 -5.41 7.42 -21.37
C SER A 255 -6.40 6.38 -21.90
N GLU A 256 -5.96 5.48 -22.79
CA GLU A 256 -6.78 4.41 -23.36
C GLU A 256 -7.48 3.55 -22.30
N SER A 257 -6.76 3.19 -21.23
CA SER A 257 -7.33 2.44 -20.11
C SER A 257 -8.48 3.20 -19.43
N ARG A 258 -8.41 4.53 -19.32
CA ARG A 258 -9.51 5.34 -18.76
C ARG A 258 -10.66 5.50 -19.73
N ILE A 259 -10.38 5.59 -21.04
CA ILE A 259 -11.41 5.60 -22.08
C ILE A 259 -12.22 4.30 -22.02
N SER A 260 -11.55 3.15 -21.87
CA SER A 260 -12.23 1.86 -21.69
C SER A 260 -13.16 1.87 -20.47
N CYS A 261 -12.69 2.32 -19.31
CA CYS A 261 -13.54 2.42 -18.12
C CYS A 261 -14.75 3.35 -18.34
N MET A 262 -14.57 4.45 -19.05
CA MET A 262 -15.66 5.38 -19.35
C MET A 262 -16.68 4.79 -20.33
N ASN A 263 -16.23 3.96 -21.28
CA ASN A 263 -17.11 3.18 -22.16
C ASN A 263 -17.94 2.16 -21.37
N ASP A 264 -17.33 1.50 -20.37
CA ASP A 264 -18.03 0.55 -19.49
C ASP A 264 -19.16 1.23 -18.68
N LEU A 265 -19.02 2.53 -18.38
CA LEU A 265 -20.08 3.33 -17.76
C LEU A 265 -21.17 3.79 -18.76
N GLY A 266 -21.02 3.48 -20.05
CA GLY A 266 -21.96 3.91 -21.09
C GLY A 266 -21.87 5.40 -21.44
N VAL A 267 -20.73 6.05 -21.15
CA VAL A 267 -20.57 7.48 -21.43
C VAL A 267 -20.56 7.75 -22.94
N ASP A 268 -21.51 8.54 -23.41
CA ASP A 268 -21.50 9.02 -24.79
C ASP A 268 -20.55 10.22 -24.95
N TRP A 269 -19.54 10.04 -25.80
CA TRP A 269 -18.54 11.05 -26.14
C TRP A 269 -19.05 12.10 -27.13
N ARG A 270 -20.20 11.87 -27.78
CA ARG A 270 -20.74 12.75 -28.84
C ARG A 270 -21.36 14.05 -28.33
N HIS A 271 -21.68 14.14 -27.03
CA HIS A 271 -22.34 15.30 -26.43
C HIS A 271 -21.58 15.82 -25.21
N ILE A 272 -20.99 17.00 -25.36
CA ILE A 272 -20.29 17.74 -24.30
C ILE A 272 -21.09 19.04 -24.11
N SER A 273 -22.18 18.94 -23.36
CA SER A 273 -23.06 20.08 -23.10
C SER A 273 -22.55 20.86 -21.89
N LEU A 274 -22.51 22.20 -22.05
CA LEU A 274 -22.25 23.21 -21.02
C LEU A 274 -23.41 23.33 -20.03
#